data_AF-A0A6N7Q358-F1
#
_entry.id   AF-A0A6N7Q358-F1
#
_cell.length_a   1.000
_cell.length_b   1.000
_cell.length_c   1.000
_cell.angle_alpha   90.00
_cell.angle_beta   90.00
_cell.angle_gamma   90.00
#
_symmetry.space_group_name_H-M   'P 1'
#
loop_
_entity.id
_entity.type
_entity.pdbx_description
1 polymer ?
#
loop_
_entity_poly.entity_id
_entity_poly.type
_entity_poly.pdbx_seq_one_letter_code
_entity_poly.pdbx_strand_id
1 'polypeptide(L)'
;MSDVASGTQSGAEVAVDRLDWPVRGLSARSRRVVFAYAEAMYADEDERGMIVPASPAICERATAWLDHSVGRASSDLRRGFVVLTLLLEMLPLFVIGAFSRMSRLPIARRVHYLEALEQSQIGLLAMLLVAFKVPTSVAVFEEGEELASTGFDRPSTSARRRLPVAPERAR
;
A
#
# COMPACT_ATOMS: atom_id res chain seq x y z
N MET A 1 40.59 44.08 -13.58
CA MET A 1 41.53 43.19 -12.87
C MET A 1 40.93 42.95 -11.49
N SER A 2 39.77 42.31 -11.35
CA SER A 2 39.39 40.95 -11.76
C SER A 2 40.24 39.90 -11.06
N ASP A 3 39.77 39.39 -9.93
CA ASP A 3 39.45 37.96 -9.82
C ASP A 3 38.63 37.67 -8.55
N VAL A 4 37.32 37.56 -8.77
CA VAL A 4 36.38 36.84 -7.90
C VAL A 4 36.16 35.51 -8.60
N ALA A 5 36.77 34.43 -8.10
CA ALA A 5 36.47 33.07 -8.51
C ALA A 5 35.72 32.41 -7.34
N SER A 6 34.39 32.42 -7.37
CA SER A 6 33.55 31.36 -7.94
C SER A 6 33.80 30.03 -7.26
N GLY A 7 32.87 29.71 -6.34
CA GLY A 7 32.75 28.39 -5.75
C GLY A 7 32.43 27.34 -6.81
N THR A 8 33.07 26.19 -6.65
CA THR A 8 32.68 24.96 -7.34
C THR A 8 32.17 24.00 -6.27
N GLN A 9 30.87 24.07 -6.02
CA GLN A 9 30.11 22.89 -5.58
C GLN A 9 30.04 21.96 -6.80
N SER A 10 30.73 20.83 -6.79
CA SER A 10 30.32 19.68 -7.59
C SER A 10 31.10 18.45 -7.16
N GLY A 11 30.37 17.48 -6.64
CA GLY A 11 30.94 16.25 -6.09
C GLY A 11 30.22 15.81 -4.83
N ALA A 12 28.91 16.03 -4.73
CA ALA A 12 28.07 15.13 -3.96
C ALA A 12 28.14 13.79 -4.67
N GLU A 13 29.20 13.04 -4.37
CA GLU A 13 29.27 11.61 -4.51
C GLU A 13 28.02 11.10 -3.81
N VAL A 14 26.98 10.83 -4.59
CA VAL A 14 25.78 10.15 -4.14
C VAL A 14 26.32 8.84 -3.61
N ALA A 15 26.52 8.78 -2.30
CA ALA A 15 26.69 7.53 -1.59
C ALA A 15 25.45 6.73 -1.97
N VAL A 16 25.60 5.86 -2.97
CA VAL A 16 24.61 4.85 -3.31
C VAL A 16 24.40 4.12 -2.01
N ASP A 17 23.31 4.45 -1.35
CA ASP A 17 23.04 3.97 -0.02
C ASP A 17 22.99 2.46 -0.16
N ARG A 18 23.74 1.72 0.66
CA ARG A 18 23.67 0.25 0.65
C ARG A 18 22.23 -0.24 0.93
N LEU A 19 21.35 0.67 1.34
CA LEU A 19 19.91 0.51 1.50
C LEU A 19 19.09 0.55 0.20
N ASP A 20 19.67 0.87 -0.96
CA ASP A 20 18.97 0.93 -2.27
C ASP A 20 18.92 -0.43 -3.00
N TRP A 21 19.40 -1.52 -2.38
CA TRP A 21 19.26 -2.83 -3.00
C TRP A 21 17.77 -3.20 -3.14
N PRO A 22 17.29 -3.62 -4.32
CA PRO A 22 15.91 -4.03 -4.50
C PRO A 22 15.68 -5.36 -3.77
N VAL A 23 15.39 -5.29 -2.47
CA VAL A 23 15.03 -6.46 -1.68
C VAL A 23 13.53 -6.69 -1.84
N ARG A 24 13.18 -7.70 -2.65
CA ARG A 24 11.80 -8.23 -2.66
C ARG A 24 11.59 -9.06 -1.40
N GLY A 25 10.56 -8.74 -0.63
CA GLY A 25 10.19 -9.45 0.59
C GLY A 25 9.18 -10.57 0.39
N LEU A 26 8.36 -10.49 -0.65
CA LEU A 26 7.26 -11.38 -0.93
C LEU A 26 7.57 -12.31 -2.10
N SER A 27 7.12 -13.56 -1.98
CA SER A 27 7.12 -14.50 -3.10
C SER A 27 6.13 -14.06 -4.20
N ALA A 28 6.31 -14.55 -5.43
CA ALA A 28 5.35 -14.31 -6.51
C ALA A 28 3.92 -14.75 -6.16
N ARG A 29 3.78 -15.84 -5.39
CA ARG A 29 2.48 -16.27 -4.87
C ARG A 29 1.92 -15.26 -3.89
N SER A 30 2.71 -14.82 -2.92
CA SER A 30 2.26 -13.86 -1.91
C SER A 30 1.85 -12.53 -2.52
N ARG A 31 2.62 -12.03 -3.50
CA ARG A 31 2.27 -10.82 -4.25
C ARG A 31 0.91 -10.91 -4.93
N ARG A 32 0.54 -12.05 -5.52
CA ARG A 32 -0.79 -12.25 -6.12
C ARG A 32 -1.92 -12.21 -5.08
N VAL A 33 -1.68 -12.77 -3.90
CA VAL A 33 -2.68 -12.74 -2.80
C VAL A 33 -2.83 -11.32 -2.28
N VAL A 34 -1.72 -10.60 -2.07
CA VAL A 34 -1.74 -9.19 -1.64
C VAL A 34 -2.43 -8.30 -2.67
N PHE A 35 -2.19 -8.54 -3.96
CA PHE A 35 -2.89 -7.82 -5.04
C PHE A 35 -4.40 -8.07 -4.98
N ALA A 36 -4.83 -9.34 -4.90
CA ALA A 36 -6.25 -9.68 -4.79
C ALA A 36 -6.91 -9.17 -3.50
N TYR A 37 -6.12 -9.08 -2.42
CA TYR A 37 -6.50 -8.42 -1.18
C TYR A 37 -6.71 -6.92 -1.37
N ALA A 38 -5.75 -6.22 -1.96
CA ALA A 38 -5.87 -4.78 -2.24
C ALA A 38 -7.06 -4.48 -3.16
N GLU A 39 -7.27 -5.32 -4.19
CA GLU A 39 -8.40 -5.21 -5.12
C GLU A 39 -9.75 -5.22 -4.40
N ALA A 40 -9.88 -6.03 -3.34
CA ALA A 40 -11.09 -6.12 -2.52
C ALA A 40 -11.15 -5.09 -1.38
N MET A 41 -10.02 -4.82 -0.73
CA MET A 41 -9.93 -3.87 0.40
C MET A 41 -10.24 -2.43 -0.03
N TYR A 42 -9.87 -2.08 -1.26
CA TYR A 42 -10.09 -0.77 -1.86
C TYR A 42 -11.12 -0.81 -3.00
N ALA A 43 -11.97 -1.83 -3.01
CA ALA A 43 -13.14 -1.86 -3.89
C ALA A 43 -14.09 -0.72 -3.50
N ASP A 44 -14.82 -0.21 -4.49
CA ASP A 44 -15.78 0.89 -4.31
C ASP A 44 -17.14 0.50 -4.91
N GLU A 45 -18.16 1.30 -4.65
CA GLU A 45 -19.48 1.16 -5.26
C GLU A 45 -19.62 2.09 -6.47
N ASP A 46 -20.13 1.57 -7.59
CA ASP A 46 -20.51 2.41 -8.72
C ASP A 46 -21.82 3.19 -8.47
N GLU A 47 -22.22 4.02 -9.43
CA GLU A 47 -23.46 4.80 -9.38
C GLU A 47 -24.73 3.95 -9.19
N ARG A 48 -24.64 2.63 -9.41
CA ARG A 48 -25.74 1.67 -9.29
C ARG A 48 -25.66 0.86 -8.00
N GLY A 49 -24.70 1.15 -7.12
CA GLY A 49 -24.44 0.42 -5.87
C GLY A 49 -23.79 -0.96 -6.08
N MET A 50 -23.18 -1.20 -7.24
CA MET A 50 -22.48 -2.46 -7.51
C MET A 50 -21.02 -2.35 -7.08
N ILE A 51 -20.51 -3.37 -6.41
CA ILE A 51 -19.10 -3.45 -5.99
C ILE A 51 -18.20 -3.57 -7.23
N VAL A 52 -17.33 -2.59 -7.43
CA VAL A 52 -16.31 -2.52 -8.47
C VAL A 52 -14.92 -2.71 -7.83
N PRO A 53 -14.04 -3.53 -8.44
CA PRO A 53 -12.68 -3.73 -7.92
C PRO A 53 -11.87 -2.44 -7.94
N ALA A 54 -10.91 -2.32 -7.00
CA ALA A 54 -9.95 -1.23 -7.01
C ALA A 54 -9.16 -1.18 -8.33
N SER A 55 -8.70 0.01 -8.72
CA SER A 55 -7.89 0.15 -9.93
C SER A 55 -6.59 -0.67 -9.83
N PRO A 56 -6.05 -1.20 -10.95
CA PRO A 56 -4.78 -1.92 -10.94
C PRO A 56 -3.63 -1.09 -10.36
N ALA A 57 -3.61 0.23 -10.60
CA ALA A 57 -2.58 1.13 -10.08
C ALA A 57 -2.58 1.20 -8.54
N ILE A 58 -3.75 1.23 -7.90
CA ILE A 58 -3.88 1.17 -6.43
C ILE A 58 -3.34 -0.18 -5.93
N CYS A 59 -3.73 -1.27 -6.57
CA CYS A 59 -3.33 -2.63 -6.19
C CYS A 59 -1.82 -2.84 -6.33
N GLU A 60 -1.21 -2.36 -7.42
CA GLU A 60 0.23 -2.42 -7.67
C GLU A 60 1.01 -1.64 -6.63
N ARG A 61 0.58 -0.41 -6.32
CA ARG A 61 1.21 0.45 -5.30
C ARG A 61 1.17 -0.19 -3.92
N ALA A 62 -0.02 -0.62 -3.48
CA ALA A 62 -0.20 -1.33 -2.22
C ALA A 62 0.70 -2.58 -2.12
N THR A 63 0.73 -3.38 -3.19
CA THR A 63 1.55 -4.60 -3.24
C THR A 63 3.04 -4.30 -3.24
N ALA A 64 3.49 -3.30 -4.01
CA ALA A 64 4.89 -2.91 -4.10
C ALA A 64 5.40 -2.35 -2.77
N TRP A 65 4.62 -1.51 -2.11
CA TRP A 65 4.95 -0.96 -0.81
C TRP A 65 5.09 -2.05 0.26
N LEU A 66 4.13 -2.99 0.31
CA LEU A 66 4.21 -4.10 1.25
C LEU A 66 5.40 -5.02 0.92
N ASP A 67 5.65 -5.31 -0.36
CA ASP A 67 6.81 -6.11 -0.79
C ASP A 67 8.14 -5.47 -0.36
N HIS A 68 8.26 -4.16 -0.54
CA HIS A 68 9.44 -3.41 -0.11
C HIS A 68 9.59 -3.41 1.42
N SER A 69 8.50 -3.12 2.13
CA SER A 69 8.48 -3.09 3.61
C SER A 69 8.86 -4.45 4.21
N VAL A 70 8.30 -5.54 3.67
CA VAL A 70 8.65 -6.91 4.08
C VAL A 70 10.09 -7.27 3.68
N GLY A 71 10.58 -6.76 2.55
CA GLY A 71 11.96 -6.97 2.09
C GLY A 71 13.00 -6.42 3.07
N ARG A 72 12.73 -5.26 3.66
CA ARG A 72 13.59 -4.62 4.66
C ARG A 72 13.46 -5.18 6.07
N ALA A 73 12.49 -6.07 6.31
CA ALA A 73 12.23 -6.61 7.62
C ALA A 73 13.19 -7.73 8.04
N SER A 74 13.15 -8.09 9.33
CA SER A 74 13.87 -9.25 9.86
C SER A 74 13.44 -10.55 9.16
N SER A 75 14.28 -11.60 9.24
CA SER A 75 13.95 -12.91 8.68
C SER A 75 12.69 -13.51 9.29
N ASP A 76 12.45 -13.25 10.57
CA ASP A 76 11.29 -13.77 11.29
C ASP A 76 10.01 -13.07 10.84
N LEU A 77 10.04 -11.75 10.64
CA LEU A 77 8.88 -11.04 10.09
C LEU A 77 8.57 -11.50 8.67
N ARG A 78 9.59 -11.72 7.84
CA ARG A 78 9.42 -12.28 6.48
C ARG A 78 8.73 -13.64 6.51
N ARG A 79 9.16 -14.55 7.40
CA ARG A 79 8.50 -15.85 7.61
C ARG A 79 7.07 -15.67 8.11
N GLY A 80 6.84 -14.74 9.04
CA GLY A 80 5.53 -14.36 9.52
C GLY A 80 4.59 -13.98 8.38
N PHE A 81 5.03 -13.09 7.48
CA PHE A 81 4.23 -12.69 6.31
C PHE A 81 3.94 -13.83 5.34
N VAL A 82 4.83 -14.81 5.20
CA VAL A 82 4.53 -16.03 4.42
C VAL A 82 3.35 -16.78 5.04
N VAL A 83 3.34 -16.96 6.36
CA VAL A 83 2.24 -17.62 7.09
C VAL A 83 0.95 -16.79 7.01
N LEU A 84 1.02 -15.49 7.29
CA LEU A 84 -0.14 -14.59 7.22
C LEU A 84 -0.76 -14.61 5.81
N THR A 85 0.06 -14.59 4.77
CA THR A 85 -0.44 -14.63 3.38
C THR A 85 -1.08 -15.97 3.05
N LEU A 86 -0.54 -17.07 3.58
CA LEU A 86 -1.14 -18.39 3.42
C LEU A 86 -2.49 -18.50 4.14
N LEU A 87 -2.58 -17.97 5.37
CA LEU A 87 -3.82 -17.93 6.14
C LEU A 87 -4.88 -17.09 5.41
N LEU A 88 -4.53 -15.88 4.98
CA LEU A 88 -5.44 -14.99 4.25
C LEU A 88 -6.01 -15.66 2.98
N GLU A 89 -5.17 -16.42 2.26
CA GLU A 89 -5.54 -17.14 1.03
C GLU A 89 -6.49 -18.33 1.29
N MET A 90 -6.35 -19.02 2.43
CA MET A 90 -7.05 -20.27 2.73
C MET A 90 -8.29 -20.13 3.63
N LEU A 91 -8.35 -19.06 4.42
CA LEU A 91 -9.42 -18.83 5.39
C LEU A 91 -10.84 -18.59 4.83
N PRO A 92 -11.09 -18.20 3.55
CA PRO A 92 -12.46 -18.07 3.07
C PRO A 92 -13.31 -19.33 3.22
N LEU A 93 -12.69 -20.52 3.21
CA LEU A 93 -13.38 -21.78 3.48
C LEU A 93 -13.97 -21.82 4.90
N PHE A 94 -13.25 -21.29 5.89
CA PHE A 94 -13.64 -21.35 7.30
C PHE A 94 -14.49 -20.16 7.72
N VAL A 95 -14.28 -18.99 7.11
CA VAL A 95 -14.97 -17.74 7.49
C VAL A 95 -16.31 -17.60 6.78
N ILE A 96 -16.38 -17.88 5.47
CA ILE A 96 -17.60 -17.70 4.67
C ILE A 96 -18.06 -19.00 3.98
N GLY A 97 -17.49 -20.15 4.34
CA GLY A 97 -17.87 -21.45 3.76
C GLY A 97 -17.54 -21.61 2.27
N ALA A 98 -16.64 -20.79 1.72
CA ALA A 98 -16.34 -20.81 0.29
C ALA A 98 -15.23 -21.83 -0.04
N PHE A 99 -15.54 -22.83 -0.87
CA PHE A 99 -14.57 -23.83 -1.39
C PHE A 99 -13.65 -23.25 -2.47
N SER A 100 -13.10 -22.06 -2.25
CA SER A 100 -12.13 -21.41 -3.13
C SER A 100 -11.14 -20.62 -2.28
N ARG A 101 -10.06 -20.18 -2.93
CA ARG A 101 -9.05 -19.34 -2.29
C ARG A 101 -9.43 -17.88 -2.43
N MET A 102 -8.98 -17.05 -1.49
CA MET A 102 -9.26 -15.60 -1.48
C MET A 102 -8.96 -14.97 -2.85
N SER A 103 -7.77 -15.22 -3.38
CA SER A 103 -7.32 -14.66 -4.66
C SER A 103 -8.12 -15.08 -5.90
N ARG A 104 -9.00 -16.10 -5.77
CA ARG A 104 -9.81 -16.65 -6.87
C ARG A 104 -11.29 -16.37 -6.72
N LEU A 105 -11.73 -15.79 -5.61
CA LEU A 105 -13.13 -15.45 -5.41
C LEU A 105 -13.55 -14.29 -6.33
N PRO A 106 -14.83 -14.18 -6.71
CA PRO A 106 -15.38 -12.96 -7.29
C PRO A 106 -15.23 -11.78 -6.31
N ILE A 107 -15.13 -10.55 -6.83
CA ILE A 107 -14.85 -9.34 -6.03
C ILE A 107 -15.80 -9.18 -4.84
N ALA A 108 -17.12 -9.26 -5.07
CA ALA A 108 -18.13 -9.15 -4.01
C ALA A 108 -17.93 -10.18 -2.88
N ARG A 109 -17.51 -11.41 -3.22
CA ARG A 109 -17.22 -12.43 -2.20
C ARG A 109 -15.91 -12.18 -1.46
N ARG A 110 -14.93 -11.55 -2.09
CA ARG A 110 -13.70 -11.13 -1.40
C ARG A 110 -14.01 -10.02 -0.41
N VAL A 111 -14.78 -9.00 -0.81
CA VAL A 111 -15.22 -7.91 0.08
C VAL A 111 -15.95 -8.49 1.29
N HIS A 112 -16.97 -9.31 1.05
CA HIS A 112 -17.72 -9.96 2.13
C HIS A 112 -16.84 -10.80 3.07
N TYR A 113 -15.84 -11.50 2.52
CA TYR A 113 -14.86 -12.22 3.34
C TYR A 113 -14.02 -11.29 4.22
N LEU A 114 -13.54 -10.17 3.69
CA LEU A 114 -12.75 -9.20 4.46
C LEU A 114 -13.61 -8.52 5.54
N GLU A 115 -14.86 -8.18 5.24
CA GLU A 115 -15.82 -7.67 6.22
C GLU A 115 -16.08 -8.68 7.34
N ALA A 116 -16.23 -9.96 7.00
CA ALA A 116 -16.42 -11.02 7.98
C ALA A 116 -15.18 -11.20 8.88
N LEU A 117 -13.96 -11.03 8.34
CA LEU A 117 -12.74 -10.98 9.15
C LEU A 117 -12.72 -9.76 10.09
N GLU A 118 -13.15 -8.59 9.61
CA GLU A 118 -13.19 -7.36 10.39
C GLU A 118 -14.20 -7.43 11.55
N GLN A 119 -15.37 -8.02 11.31
CA GLN A 119 -16.46 -8.15 12.29
C GLN A 119 -16.32 -9.37 13.21
N SER A 120 -15.33 -10.23 12.97
CA SER A 120 -15.10 -11.44 13.74
C SER A 120 -14.81 -11.14 15.21
N GLN A 121 -15.49 -11.86 16.11
CA GLN A 121 -15.22 -11.81 17.56
C GLN A 121 -13.89 -12.48 17.94
N ILE A 122 -13.34 -13.31 17.05
CA ILE A 122 -12.02 -13.91 17.21
C ILE A 122 -10.96 -12.86 16.85
N GLY A 123 -10.36 -12.25 17.86
CA GLY A 123 -9.40 -11.15 17.69
C GLY A 123 -8.21 -11.48 16.77
N LEU A 124 -7.79 -12.74 16.69
CA LEU A 124 -6.73 -13.18 15.77
C LEU A 124 -7.14 -13.03 14.29
N LEU A 125 -8.41 -13.21 13.95
CA LEU A 125 -8.90 -13.05 12.57
C LEU A 125 -8.96 -11.57 12.18
N ALA A 126 -9.45 -10.72 13.08
CA ALA A 126 -9.40 -9.27 12.88
C ALA A 126 -7.93 -8.78 12.79
N MET A 127 -7.04 -9.32 13.61
CA MET A 127 -5.62 -8.97 13.58
C MET A 127 -4.92 -9.41 12.31
N LEU A 128 -5.29 -10.55 11.74
CA LEU A 128 -4.82 -10.97 10.43
C LEU A 128 -5.16 -9.92 9.37
N LEU A 129 -6.40 -9.42 9.33
CA LEU A 129 -6.81 -8.38 8.39
C LEU A 129 -5.99 -7.10 8.61
N VAL A 130 -5.86 -6.65 9.86
CA VAL A 130 -5.12 -5.43 10.22
C VAL A 130 -3.65 -5.49 9.78
N ALA A 131 -3.02 -6.66 9.86
CA ALA A 131 -1.63 -6.86 9.43
C ALA A 131 -1.40 -6.55 7.95
N PHE A 132 -2.43 -6.62 7.11
CA PHE A 132 -2.37 -6.20 5.70
C PHE A 132 -2.97 -4.81 5.49
N LYS A 133 -4.06 -4.47 6.19
CA LYS A 133 -4.78 -3.20 6.06
C LYS A 133 -3.87 -2.01 6.33
N VAL A 134 -3.22 -2.00 7.49
CA VAL A 134 -2.38 -0.87 7.91
C VAL A 134 -1.25 -0.57 6.91
N PRO A 135 -0.33 -1.50 6.57
CA PRO A 135 0.77 -1.18 5.69
C PRO A 135 0.34 -0.87 4.26
N THR A 136 -0.76 -1.46 3.77
CA THR A 136 -1.25 -1.15 2.42
C THR A 136 -2.00 0.17 2.36
N SER A 137 -2.72 0.56 3.43
CA SER A 137 -3.46 1.82 3.46
C SER A 137 -2.53 3.02 3.51
N VAL A 138 -1.39 2.91 4.21
CA VAL A 138 -0.30 3.90 4.13
C VAL A 138 0.11 4.12 2.68
N ALA A 139 0.38 3.06 1.93
CA ALA A 139 0.79 3.16 0.54
C ALA A 139 -0.26 3.83 -0.37
N VAL A 140 -1.54 3.51 -0.14
CA VAL A 140 -2.64 4.00 -0.99
C VAL A 140 -2.95 5.46 -0.69
N PHE A 141 -3.04 5.84 0.58
CA PHE A 141 -3.50 7.19 0.95
C PHE A 141 -2.37 8.21 1.11
N GLU A 142 -1.10 7.80 1.16
CA GLU A 142 0.01 8.74 1.27
C GLU A 142 0.61 9.18 -0.08
N GLU A 143 0.19 8.59 -1.20
CA GLU A 143 0.73 8.86 -2.55
C GLU A 143 -0.34 8.79 -3.65
N GLY A 144 -0.30 9.72 -4.61
CA GLY A 144 -1.12 9.68 -5.82
C GLY A 144 -2.51 10.33 -5.71
N GLU A 145 -3.43 9.96 -6.59
CA GLU A 145 -4.77 10.58 -6.71
C GLU A 145 -5.62 10.42 -5.44
N GLU A 146 -5.44 9.33 -4.69
CA GLU A 146 -6.13 9.11 -3.43
C GLU A 146 -5.67 10.08 -2.33
N LEU A 147 -4.47 10.65 -2.43
CA LEU A 147 -4.07 11.73 -1.52
C LEU A 147 -4.89 13.00 -1.79
N ALA A 148 -5.29 13.24 -3.04
CA ALA A 148 -6.14 14.37 -3.40
C ALA A 148 -7.57 14.23 -2.83
N SER A 149 -8.11 13.01 -2.77
CA SER A 149 -9.43 12.76 -2.16
C SER A 149 -9.47 13.09 -0.66
N THR A 150 -8.31 13.05 0.02
CA THR A 150 -8.16 13.47 1.43
C THR A 150 -7.95 14.98 1.61
N GLY A 151 -7.98 15.78 0.53
CA GLY A 151 -7.87 17.24 0.57
C GLY A 151 -6.43 17.79 0.44
N PHE A 152 -5.45 16.96 0.08
CA PHE A 152 -4.07 17.39 -0.15
C PHE A 152 -3.78 17.63 -1.64
N ASP A 153 -3.33 18.83 -2.00
CA ASP A 153 -2.87 19.18 -3.35
C ASP A 153 -1.34 18.99 -3.49
N ARG A 154 -0.87 17.76 -3.29
CA ARG A 154 0.56 17.40 -3.41
C ARG A 154 0.72 15.92 -3.81
N PRO A 155 1.83 15.53 -4.46
CA PRO A 155 2.00 14.16 -4.95
C PRO A 155 2.21 13.12 -3.84
N SER A 156 2.68 13.52 -2.67
CA SER A 156 2.88 12.66 -1.49
C SER A 156 2.76 13.43 -0.17
N THR A 157 2.54 12.73 0.95
CA THR A 157 2.52 13.32 2.30
C THR A 157 3.89 13.85 2.75
N SER A 158 4.98 13.36 2.15
CA SER A 158 6.35 13.81 2.38
C SER A 158 6.73 15.06 1.57
N ALA A 159 5.98 15.42 0.53
CA ALA A 159 6.24 16.62 -0.26
C ALA A 159 5.95 17.91 0.53
N ARG A 160 6.82 18.92 0.45
CA ARG A 160 6.60 20.22 1.10
C ARG A 160 5.28 20.84 0.64
N ARG A 161 4.46 21.29 1.60
CA ARG A 161 3.22 22.02 1.33
C ARG A 161 3.53 23.31 0.56
N ARG A 162 2.96 23.49 -0.63
CA ARG A 162 2.97 24.77 -1.34
C ARG A 162 1.99 25.70 -0.61
N LEU A 163 2.51 26.68 0.11
CA LEU A 163 1.68 27.72 0.71
C LEU A 163 1.28 28.71 -0.39
N PRO A 164 0.02 29.19 -0.41
CA PRO A 164 -0.35 30.27 -1.31
C PRO A 164 0.56 31.48 -1.02
N VAL A 165 1.21 31.98 -2.07
CA VAL A 165 2.03 33.19 -1.98
C VAL A 165 1.09 34.34 -1.63
N ALA A 166 1.39 35.06 -0.54
CA ALA A 166 0.58 36.21 -0.15
C ALA A 166 0.50 37.20 -1.33
N PRO A 167 -0.69 37.77 -1.62
CA PRO A 167 -0.82 38.75 -2.68
C PRO A 167 0.16 39.90 -2.43
N GLU A 168 0.92 40.26 -3.47
CA GLU A 168 1.87 41.36 -3.43
C GLU A 168 1.10 42.60 -2.95
N ARG A 169 1.52 43.17 -1.81
CA ARG A 169 0.91 44.42 -1.33
C ARG A 169 1.12 45.47 -2.42
N ALA A 170 0.04 45.84 -3.10
CA ALA A 170 0.03 46.99 -4.00
C ALA A 170 0.58 48.20 -3.22
N ARG A 171 1.68 48.77 -3.72
CA ARG A 171 2.28 49.99 -3.18
C ARG A 171 1.58 51.21 -3.75
#